data_AF-A0A9R1WB97-F1
#
_entry.id   AF-A0A9R1WB97-F1
#
_cell.length_a   1.000
_cell.length_b   1.000
_cell.length_c   1.000
_cell.angle_alpha   90.00
_cell.angle_beta   90.00
_cell.angle_gamma   90.00
#
_symmetry.space_group_name_H-M   'P 1'
#
loop_
_entity.id
_entity.type
_entity.pdbx_description
1 polymer ?
#
loop_
_entity_poly.entity_id
_entity_poly.type
_entity_poly.pdbx_seq_one_letter_code
_entity_poly.pdbx_strand_id
1 'polypeptide(L)'
;MISSTFNFSSTAIWKTLAFSTLIIIVLVIFSNQPNSLQTDIIHVATNQSFLPLNTTNVSHLVFGLVGSTKAWRYRKPYIESWWRPNTTRGYLYLDRTPTDDLLPWSQYSPPFRISDDNSKLLEETKHVAPIMVRMVHAVIEVFREEREGVRWYVMGDDDSIFFVDNLVDELSKYDHTKYIYIGGHSESIISNQIYSYDMGFGGAGLILSYPLAKMVQQNIEDCFRRYPYLNSADLILMTCVNDFGVSVTPHQGLHQV
;
A
#
# COMPACT_ATOMS: atom_id res chain seq x y z
N MET A 1 9.66 61.71 27.76
CA MET A 1 8.24 61.80 27.36
C MET A 1 7.62 60.42 27.48
N ILE A 2 6.58 60.34 28.33
CA ILE A 2 5.47 59.37 28.37
C ILE A 2 5.85 57.88 28.59
N SER A 3 5.79 57.49 29.87
CA SER A 3 5.53 56.11 30.31
C SER A 3 4.03 55.85 30.18
N SER A 4 3.64 54.88 29.35
CA SER A 4 2.26 54.40 29.23
C SER A 4 2.01 53.25 30.20
N THR A 5 1.33 53.53 31.30
CA THR A 5 0.80 52.50 32.19
C THR A 5 -0.47 51.91 31.55
N PHE A 6 -0.39 50.65 31.12
CA PHE A 6 -1.55 49.89 30.68
C PHE A 6 -2.43 49.54 31.90
N ASN A 7 -3.54 50.26 32.07
CA ASN A 7 -4.57 49.89 33.03
C ASN A 7 -5.40 48.72 32.48
N PHE A 8 -5.07 47.51 32.89
CA PHE A 8 -5.94 46.35 32.66
C PHE A 8 -7.18 46.46 33.54
N SER A 9 -8.34 46.62 32.92
CA SER A 9 -9.63 46.58 33.62
C SER A 9 -9.81 45.21 34.28
N SER A 10 -10.24 45.20 35.55
CA SER A 10 -10.61 43.98 36.29
C SER A 10 -11.53 43.07 35.46
N THR A 11 -12.46 43.64 34.69
CA THR A 11 -13.39 42.88 33.83
C THR A 11 -12.70 42.12 32.69
N ALA A 12 -11.53 42.57 32.21
CA ALA A 12 -10.76 41.87 31.18
C ALA A 12 -10.06 40.64 31.75
N ILE A 13 -9.59 40.72 33.00
CA ILE A 13 -8.93 39.62 33.72
C ILE A 13 -9.94 38.51 34.03
N TRP A 14 -11.16 38.86 34.46
CA TRP A 14 -12.22 37.89 34.69
C TRP A 14 -12.67 37.17 33.40
N LYS A 15 -12.70 37.89 32.27
CA LYS A 15 -13.02 37.29 30.95
C LYS A 15 -11.94 36.33 30.48
N THR A 16 -10.66 36.67 30.61
CA THR A 16 -9.56 35.77 30.24
C THR A 16 -9.50 34.55 31.14
N LEU A 17 -9.71 34.71 32.46
CA LEU A 17 -9.81 33.59 33.38
C LEU A 17 -10.96 32.64 33.02
N ALA A 18 -12.15 33.18 32.69
CA ALA A 18 -13.31 32.38 32.29
C ALA A 18 -13.10 31.61 30.98
N PHE A 19 -12.43 32.20 29.99
CA PHE A 19 -12.07 31.51 28.75
C PHE A 19 -11.04 30.41 28.99
N SER A 20 -10.02 30.68 29.80
CA SER A 20 -8.98 29.69 30.13
C SER A 20 -9.54 28.51 30.93
N THR A 21 -10.45 28.75 31.88
CA THR A 21 -11.11 27.67 32.62
C THR A 21 -12.02 26.84 31.72
N LEU A 22 -12.75 27.46 30.79
CA LEU A 22 -13.57 26.75 29.81
C LEU A 22 -12.74 25.82 28.92
N ILE A 23 -11.58 26.31 28.43
CA ILE A 23 -10.66 25.49 27.62
C ILE A 23 -10.12 24.31 28.43
N ILE A 24 -9.73 24.52 29.69
CA ILE A 24 -9.25 23.43 30.56
C ILE A 24 -10.35 22.40 30.82
N ILE A 25 -11.60 22.84 31.06
CA ILE A 25 -12.74 21.93 31.25
C ILE A 25 -12.99 21.10 29.99
N VAL A 26 -12.95 21.70 28.81
CA VAL A 26 -13.09 20.98 27.53
C VAL A 26 -11.98 19.94 27.36
N LEU A 27 -10.72 20.31 27.62
CA LEU A 27 -9.59 19.38 27.55
C LEU A 27 -9.72 18.21 28.55
N VAL A 28 -10.20 18.47 29.77
CA VAL A 28 -10.45 17.42 30.77
C VAL A 28 -11.60 16.51 30.34
N ILE A 29 -12.66 17.03 29.73
CA ILE A 29 -13.78 16.22 29.19
C ILE A 29 -13.32 15.33 28.04
N PHE A 30 -12.48 15.84 27.14
CA PHE A 30 -11.90 15.05 26.04
C PHE A 30 -10.87 14.02 26.55
N SER A 31 -10.10 14.36 27.59
CA SER A 31 -9.12 13.45 28.18
C SER A 31 -9.75 12.37 29.08
N ASN A 32 -10.92 12.64 29.67
CA ASN A 32 -11.64 11.71 30.55
C ASN A 32 -12.78 10.97 29.83
N GLN A 33 -12.77 10.91 28.49
CA GLN A 33 -13.58 9.90 27.81
C GLN A 33 -13.08 8.53 28.28
N PRO A 34 -13.89 7.72 28.98
CA PRO A 34 -13.46 6.40 29.39
C PRO A 34 -13.27 5.55 28.13
N ASN A 35 -12.02 5.17 27.86
CA ASN A 35 -11.73 4.02 27.01
C ASN A 35 -12.34 2.80 27.70
N SER A 36 -13.61 2.52 27.38
CA SER A 36 -14.26 1.25 27.71
C SER A 36 -13.68 0.16 26.80
N LEU A 37 -12.45 -0.25 27.09
CA LEU A 37 -11.94 -1.53 26.67
C LEU A 37 -12.57 -2.59 27.57
N GLN A 38 -13.80 -2.97 27.20
CA GLN A 38 -14.44 -4.14 27.74
C GLN A 38 -13.70 -5.36 27.19
N THR A 39 -12.88 -5.96 28.05
CA THR A 39 -12.22 -7.24 27.77
C THR A 39 -13.25 -8.34 28.01
N ASP A 40 -14.02 -8.66 26.97
CA ASP A 40 -14.81 -9.89 26.98
C ASP A 40 -13.82 -11.06 26.94
N ILE A 41 -13.77 -11.80 28.05
CA ILE A 41 -13.04 -13.05 28.19
C ILE A 41 -13.70 -14.05 27.25
N ILE A 42 -13.11 -14.27 26.07
CA ILE A 42 -13.55 -15.27 25.12
C ILE A 42 -13.26 -16.65 25.72
N HIS A 43 -14.32 -17.38 26.06
CA HIS A 43 -14.25 -18.81 26.29
C HIS A 43 -13.73 -19.50 25.01
N VAL A 44 -12.52 -20.03 25.09
CA VAL A 44 -11.93 -20.86 24.02
C VAL A 44 -12.66 -22.18 23.99
N ALA A 45 -13.71 -22.26 23.18
CA ALA A 45 -14.23 -23.52 22.69
C ALA A 45 -13.29 -23.99 21.58
N THR A 46 -12.52 -25.04 21.85
CA THR A 46 -11.73 -25.77 20.85
C THR A 46 -12.67 -26.52 19.91
N ASN A 47 -13.29 -25.80 18.98
CA ASN A 47 -13.79 -26.42 17.77
C ASN A 47 -12.57 -26.73 16.90
N GLN A 48 -12.23 -28.02 16.79
CA GLN A 48 -11.44 -28.52 15.67
C GLN A 48 -12.20 -28.16 14.38
N SER A 49 -11.89 -26.99 13.82
CA SER A 49 -12.38 -26.59 12.52
C SER A 49 -11.70 -27.46 11.48
N PHE A 50 -12.49 -28.31 10.83
CA PHE A 50 -12.15 -28.80 9.50
C PHE A 50 -11.74 -27.58 8.66
N LEU A 51 -10.52 -27.56 8.11
CA LEU A 51 -10.08 -26.53 7.18
C LEU A 51 -11.17 -26.37 6.12
N PRO A 52 -11.86 -25.22 6.03
CA PRO A 52 -12.90 -25.07 5.02
C PRO A 52 -12.22 -25.18 3.65
N LEU A 53 -12.88 -25.82 2.69
CA LEU A 53 -12.48 -26.00 1.28
C LEU A 53 -12.18 -24.66 0.53
N ASN A 54 -12.20 -23.55 1.25
CA ASN A 54 -12.15 -22.17 0.79
C ASN A 54 -10.99 -21.37 1.42
N THR A 55 -10.00 -22.02 2.04
CA THR A 55 -8.81 -21.33 2.57
C THR A 55 -7.92 -20.82 1.43
N THR A 56 -7.39 -19.60 1.59
CA THR A 56 -6.38 -19.05 0.69
C THR A 56 -5.16 -19.97 0.68
N ASN A 57 -4.55 -20.14 -0.49
CA ASN A 57 -3.34 -20.95 -0.70
C ASN A 57 -2.46 -20.24 -1.74
N VAL A 58 -1.25 -20.74 -2.01
CA VAL A 58 -0.30 -20.05 -2.91
C VAL A 58 -0.84 -19.83 -4.33
N SER A 59 -1.67 -20.74 -4.87
CA SER A 59 -2.27 -20.59 -6.19
C SER A 59 -3.24 -19.41 -6.28
N HIS A 60 -3.76 -18.92 -5.16
CA HIS A 60 -4.66 -17.78 -5.11
C HIS A 60 -3.92 -16.42 -5.12
N LEU A 61 -2.60 -16.41 -4.99
CA LEU A 61 -1.77 -15.21 -5.02
C LEU A 61 -1.17 -15.04 -6.42
N VAL A 62 -1.02 -13.80 -6.86
CA VAL A 62 -0.24 -13.42 -8.03
C VAL A 62 0.70 -12.28 -7.68
N PHE A 63 1.95 -12.38 -8.11
CA PHE A 63 2.97 -11.36 -7.85
C PHE A 63 3.15 -10.46 -9.08
N GLY A 64 2.90 -9.17 -8.92
CA GLY A 64 3.21 -8.14 -9.91
C GLY A 64 4.46 -7.37 -9.47
N LEU A 65 5.62 -7.77 -9.98
CA LEU A 65 6.89 -7.14 -9.62
C LEU A 65 7.27 -6.08 -10.64
N VAL A 66 7.82 -4.97 -10.20
CA VAL A 66 8.27 -3.90 -11.10
C VAL A 66 9.77 -3.68 -10.96
N GLY A 67 10.46 -3.59 -12.10
CA GLY A 67 11.90 -3.40 -12.10
C GLY A 67 12.41 -2.61 -13.30
N SER A 68 13.73 -2.64 -13.45
CA SER A 68 14.39 -2.17 -14.66
C SER A 68 15.43 -3.16 -15.13
N THR A 69 15.57 -3.27 -16.44
CA THR A 69 16.55 -4.14 -17.09
C THR A 69 17.98 -3.82 -16.62
N LYS A 70 18.25 -2.53 -16.41
CA LYS A 70 19.55 -2.05 -15.91
C LYS A 70 19.86 -2.53 -14.49
N ALA A 71 18.86 -2.57 -13.60
CA ALA A 71 19.03 -2.97 -12.21
C ALA A 71 18.96 -4.49 -12.02
N TRP A 72 18.22 -5.18 -12.89
CA TRP A 72 17.88 -6.58 -12.75
C TRP A 72 19.08 -7.49 -12.49
N ARG A 73 20.20 -7.28 -13.20
CA ARG A 73 21.44 -8.07 -13.00
C ARG A 73 21.88 -8.13 -11.53
N TYR A 74 21.70 -7.04 -10.80
CA TYR A 74 22.14 -6.91 -9.40
C TYR A 74 21.06 -7.33 -8.41
N ARG A 75 19.78 -7.21 -8.79
CA ARG A 75 18.64 -7.44 -7.90
C ARG A 75 18.01 -8.83 -8.05
N LYS A 76 18.28 -9.51 -9.16
CA LYS A 76 17.86 -10.89 -9.44
C LYS A 76 18.01 -11.84 -8.22
N PRO A 77 19.13 -11.85 -7.47
CA PRO A 77 19.26 -12.74 -6.32
C PRO A 77 18.21 -12.54 -5.22
N TYR A 78 17.67 -11.32 -5.04
CA TYR A 78 16.60 -11.06 -4.08
C TYR A 78 15.33 -11.80 -4.49
N ILE A 79 14.93 -11.69 -5.76
CA ILE A 79 13.72 -12.37 -6.26
C ILE A 79 13.90 -13.89 -6.30
N GLU A 80 15.04 -14.38 -6.76
CA GLU A 80 15.33 -15.82 -6.82
C GLU A 80 15.47 -16.48 -5.44
N SER A 81 15.61 -15.68 -4.37
CA SER A 81 15.65 -16.21 -3.00
C SER A 81 14.31 -16.75 -2.51
N TRP A 82 13.18 -16.29 -3.09
CA TRP A 82 11.85 -16.66 -2.64
C TRP A 82 10.92 -17.14 -3.75
N TRP A 83 11.19 -16.80 -5.02
CA TRP A 83 10.40 -17.27 -6.14
C TRP A 83 10.49 -18.80 -6.28
N ARG A 84 9.34 -19.47 -6.44
CA ARG A 84 9.26 -20.93 -6.51
C ARG A 84 8.73 -21.35 -7.89
N PRO A 85 9.59 -21.86 -8.79
CA PRO A 85 9.16 -22.30 -10.11
C PRO A 85 7.98 -23.27 -10.04
N ASN A 86 7.00 -23.12 -10.93
CA ASN A 86 5.77 -23.91 -10.98
C ASN A 86 4.88 -23.86 -9.72
N THR A 87 5.19 -22.99 -8.75
CA THR A 87 4.43 -22.85 -7.50
C THR A 87 3.91 -21.42 -7.33
N THR A 88 4.79 -20.43 -7.43
CA THR A 88 4.40 -19.01 -7.48
C THR A 88 4.00 -18.63 -8.91
N ARG A 89 3.06 -17.69 -9.07
CA ARG A 89 2.65 -17.15 -10.36
C ARG A 89 2.67 -15.62 -10.35
N GLY A 90 2.83 -15.02 -11.52
CA GLY A 90 3.05 -13.59 -11.66
C GLY A 90 4.19 -13.26 -12.61
N TYR A 91 4.55 -11.98 -12.66
CA TYR A 91 5.45 -11.44 -13.67
C TYR A 91 6.36 -10.35 -13.10
N LEU A 92 7.51 -10.17 -13.73
CA LEU A 92 8.39 -9.02 -13.55
C LEU A 92 8.24 -8.08 -14.75
N TYR A 93 7.73 -6.86 -14.52
CA TYR A 93 7.57 -5.83 -15.54
C TYR A 93 8.85 -4.98 -15.65
N LEU A 94 9.48 -5.02 -16.82
CA LEU A 94 10.72 -4.32 -17.14
C LEU A 94 10.47 -3.09 -18.02
N ASP A 95 11.37 -2.12 -17.94
CA ASP A 95 11.35 -0.88 -18.73
C ASP A 95 11.65 -1.10 -20.22
N ARG A 96 12.31 -2.20 -20.56
CA ARG A 96 12.74 -2.54 -21.92
C ARG A 96 13.08 -4.02 -22.01
N THR A 97 13.31 -4.52 -23.22
CA THR A 97 13.73 -5.90 -23.46
C THR A 97 15.09 -6.20 -22.82
N PRO A 98 15.25 -7.34 -22.10
CA PRO A 98 16.54 -7.82 -21.62
C PRO A 98 17.57 -7.96 -22.75
N THR A 99 18.80 -7.54 -22.47
CA THR A 99 19.97 -7.73 -23.35
C THR A 99 20.55 -9.12 -23.22
N ASP A 100 21.44 -9.51 -24.14
CA ASP A 100 22.06 -10.84 -24.21
C ASP A 100 22.74 -11.27 -22.91
N ASP A 101 23.24 -10.34 -22.10
CA ASP A 101 23.89 -10.65 -20.82
C ASP A 101 22.92 -11.08 -19.70
N LEU A 102 21.61 -10.87 -19.90
CA LEU A 102 20.54 -11.33 -19.03
C LEU A 102 19.86 -12.60 -19.56
N LEU A 103 20.31 -13.09 -20.72
CA LEU A 103 19.78 -14.27 -21.39
C LEU A 103 20.78 -15.44 -21.34
N PRO A 104 20.30 -16.71 -21.26
CA PRO A 104 18.90 -17.11 -21.18
C PRO A 104 18.23 -16.69 -19.86
N TRP A 105 16.93 -16.40 -19.92
CA TRP A 105 16.17 -16.01 -18.73
C TRP A 105 16.17 -17.17 -17.73
N SER A 106 16.38 -16.86 -16.46
CA SER A 106 16.47 -17.87 -15.42
C SER A 106 15.10 -18.48 -15.12
N GLN A 107 15.03 -19.81 -15.04
CA GLN A 107 13.83 -20.51 -14.61
C GLN A 107 13.45 -20.25 -13.14
N TYR A 108 14.40 -19.80 -12.33
CA TYR A 108 14.20 -19.42 -10.93
C TYR A 108 13.71 -17.97 -10.77
N SER A 109 13.62 -17.23 -11.86
CA SER A 109 13.04 -15.90 -11.90
C SER A 109 11.59 -15.96 -12.42
N PRO A 110 10.71 -15.03 -12.00
CA PRO A 110 9.40 -14.86 -12.64
C PRO A 110 9.56 -14.62 -14.14
N PRO A 111 8.62 -15.06 -14.99
CA PRO A 111 8.59 -14.65 -16.38
C PRO A 111 8.55 -13.12 -16.48
N PHE A 112 9.34 -12.52 -17.36
CA PHE A 112 9.30 -11.08 -17.56
C PHE A 112 8.23 -10.66 -18.56
N ARG A 113 7.84 -9.40 -18.44
CA ARG A 113 7.03 -8.63 -19.41
C ARG A 113 7.66 -7.26 -19.60
N ILE A 114 7.37 -6.64 -20.73
CA ILE A 114 7.75 -5.24 -20.96
C ILE A 114 6.54 -4.40 -20.58
N SER A 115 6.76 -3.38 -19.75
CA SER A 115 5.68 -2.47 -19.39
C SER A 115 5.06 -1.82 -20.63
N ASP A 116 3.74 -1.68 -20.63
CA ASP A 116 2.99 -1.02 -21.70
C ASP A 116 3.52 0.40 -21.99
N ASP A 117 3.40 0.82 -23.25
CA ASP A 117 3.73 2.17 -23.67
C ASP A 117 2.66 3.17 -23.23
N ASN A 118 2.97 3.91 -22.16
CA ASN A 118 2.10 4.94 -21.59
C ASN A 118 2.28 6.33 -22.23
N SER A 119 3.03 6.46 -23.34
CA SER A 119 3.39 7.77 -23.91
C SER A 119 2.18 8.65 -24.23
N LYS A 120 1.11 8.08 -24.80
CA LYS A 120 -0.11 8.82 -25.12
C LYS A 120 -0.80 9.37 -23.87
N LEU A 121 -0.95 8.55 -22.84
CA LEU A 121 -1.53 8.95 -21.55
C LEU A 121 -0.68 10.04 -20.88
N LEU A 122 0.64 9.90 -20.92
CA LEU A 122 1.57 10.87 -20.35
C LEU A 122 1.55 12.21 -21.08
N GLU A 123 1.44 12.19 -22.41
CA GLU A 123 1.28 13.40 -23.21
C GLU A 123 -0.05 14.11 -22.92
N GLU A 124 -1.14 13.35 -22.83
CA GLU A 124 -2.47 13.86 -22.50
C GLU A 124 -2.51 14.52 -21.11
N THR A 125 -2.00 13.82 -20.10
CA THR A 125 -2.07 14.24 -18.70
C THR A 125 -1.00 15.23 -18.28
N LYS A 126 0.12 15.29 -19.03
CA LYS A 126 1.34 16.00 -18.64
C LYS A 126 1.80 15.62 -17.23
N HIS A 127 1.69 14.34 -16.88
CA HIS A 127 2.02 13.85 -15.55
C HIS A 127 3.48 14.13 -15.20
N VAL A 128 3.73 14.62 -13.98
CA VAL A 128 5.07 15.08 -13.54
C VAL A 128 6.06 13.94 -13.31
N ALA A 129 5.60 12.69 -13.25
CA ALA A 129 6.41 11.53 -12.86
C ALA A 129 6.12 10.30 -13.73
N PRO A 130 6.56 10.27 -15.01
CA PRO A 130 6.33 9.17 -15.94
C PRO A 130 6.73 7.78 -15.44
N ILE A 131 7.84 7.70 -14.70
CA ILE A 131 8.34 6.44 -14.15
C ILE A 131 7.38 5.89 -13.09
N MET A 132 6.79 6.76 -12.26
CA MET A 132 5.85 6.37 -11.22
C MET A 132 4.52 5.91 -11.82
N VAL A 133 4.07 6.56 -12.90
CA VAL A 133 2.91 6.10 -13.67
C VAL A 133 3.13 4.67 -14.17
N ARG A 134 4.30 4.37 -14.75
CA ARG A 134 4.65 3.01 -15.17
C ARG A 134 4.57 2.01 -14.02
N MET A 135 5.11 2.36 -12.85
CA MET A 135 5.10 1.48 -11.67
C MET A 135 3.67 1.15 -11.21
N VAL A 136 2.80 2.16 -11.13
CA VAL A 136 1.39 1.95 -10.76
C VAL A 136 0.61 1.22 -11.85
N HIS A 137 0.93 1.48 -13.12
CA HIS A 137 0.29 0.83 -14.27
C HIS A 137 0.50 -0.69 -14.26
N ALA A 138 1.57 -1.21 -13.63
CA ALA A 138 1.79 -2.64 -13.47
C ALA A 138 0.62 -3.38 -12.79
N VAL A 139 -0.20 -2.69 -11.97
CA VAL A 139 -1.44 -3.25 -11.40
C VAL A 139 -2.45 -3.62 -12.51
N ILE A 140 -2.58 -2.78 -13.55
CA ILE A 140 -3.41 -3.08 -14.73
C ILE A 140 -2.87 -4.29 -15.47
N GLU A 141 -1.56 -4.32 -15.66
CA GLU A 141 -0.89 -5.31 -16.49
C GLU A 141 -1.01 -6.71 -15.87
N VAL A 142 -0.73 -6.84 -14.57
CA VAL A 142 -0.85 -8.12 -13.86
C VAL A 142 -2.30 -8.60 -13.80
N PHE A 143 -3.26 -7.69 -13.60
CA PHE A 143 -4.69 -8.02 -13.62
C PHE A 143 -5.16 -8.44 -15.02
N ARG A 144 -4.55 -7.91 -16.09
CA ARG A 144 -4.87 -8.33 -17.46
C ARG A 144 -4.39 -9.74 -17.74
N GLU A 145 -3.24 -10.12 -17.20
CA GLU A 145 -2.60 -11.41 -17.45
C GLU A 145 -3.13 -12.53 -16.55
N GLU A 146 -3.47 -12.23 -15.29
CA GLU A 146 -3.87 -13.21 -14.29
C GLU A 146 -5.21 -12.83 -13.69
N ARG A 147 -6.24 -13.68 -13.87
CA ARG A 147 -7.60 -13.41 -13.36
C ARG A 147 -8.24 -14.62 -12.72
N GLU A 148 -8.08 -15.78 -13.37
CA GLU A 148 -8.75 -17.00 -12.96
C GLU A 148 -8.20 -17.52 -11.63
N GLY A 149 -9.12 -17.77 -10.69
CA GLY A 149 -8.78 -18.24 -9.35
C GLY A 149 -7.91 -17.29 -8.53
N VAL A 150 -7.68 -16.04 -8.95
CA VAL A 150 -6.90 -15.07 -8.18
C VAL A 150 -7.76 -14.52 -7.04
N ARG A 151 -7.17 -14.42 -5.84
CA ARG A 151 -7.76 -13.73 -4.68
C ARG A 151 -6.98 -12.49 -4.29
N TRP A 152 -5.67 -12.50 -4.49
CA TRP A 152 -4.75 -11.47 -4.02
C TRP A 152 -3.70 -11.13 -5.08
N TYR A 153 -3.57 -9.83 -5.37
CA TYR A 153 -2.51 -9.26 -6.18
C TYR A 153 -1.47 -8.66 -5.25
N VAL A 154 -0.26 -9.21 -5.27
CA VAL A 154 0.87 -8.81 -4.43
C VAL A 154 1.84 -8.03 -5.31
N MET A 155 1.90 -6.72 -5.11
CA MET A 155 2.80 -5.83 -5.81
C MET A 155 4.10 -5.68 -5.02
N GLY A 156 5.23 -5.57 -5.71
CA GLY A 156 6.53 -5.30 -5.10
C GLY A 156 7.57 -4.84 -6.12
N ASP A 157 8.75 -4.45 -5.63
CA ASP A 157 9.87 -4.06 -6.46
C ASP A 157 10.75 -5.27 -6.81
N ASP A 158 11.69 -5.08 -7.74
CA ASP A 158 12.66 -6.11 -8.16
C ASP A 158 13.73 -6.45 -7.10
N ASP A 159 13.67 -5.81 -5.92
CA ASP A 159 14.43 -6.11 -4.71
C ASP A 159 13.56 -6.45 -3.48
N SER A 160 12.24 -6.61 -3.63
CA SER A 160 11.37 -7.07 -2.54
C SER A 160 11.51 -8.58 -2.26
N ILE A 161 11.55 -8.95 -0.98
CA ILE A 161 11.62 -10.36 -0.53
C ILE A 161 10.30 -10.75 0.13
N PHE A 162 9.65 -11.80 -0.37
CA PHE A 162 8.39 -12.30 0.19
C PHE A 162 8.55 -13.66 0.87
N PHE A 163 8.09 -13.75 2.12
CA PHE A 163 7.94 -15.03 2.83
C PHE A 163 6.61 -15.67 2.41
N VAL A 164 6.60 -16.39 1.28
CA VAL A 164 5.38 -16.83 0.59
C VAL A 164 4.41 -17.61 1.50
N ASP A 165 4.92 -18.53 2.32
CA ASP A 165 4.05 -19.33 3.20
C ASP A 165 3.39 -18.46 4.28
N ASN A 166 4.17 -17.58 4.91
CA ASN A 166 3.65 -16.62 5.88
C ASN A 166 2.62 -15.68 5.24
N LEU A 167 2.85 -15.27 3.99
CA LEU A 167 1.93 -14.40 3.25
C LEU A 167 0.60 -15.12 2.98
N VAL A 168 0.65 -16.42 2.61
CA VAL A 168 -0.55 -17.24 2.45
C VAL A 168 -1.31 -17.37 3.76
N ASP A 169 -0.62 -17.69 4.86
CA ASP A 169 -1.22 -17.83 6.17
C ASP A 169 -1.87 -16.53 6.64
N GLU A 170 -1.22 -15.39 6.42
CA GLU A 170 -1.75 -14.08 6.76
C GLU A 170 -2.99 -13.74 5.92
N LEU A 171 -2.90 -13.87 4.60
CA LEU A 171 -4.00 -13.56 3.67
C LEU A 171 -5.17 -14.54 3.78
N SER A 172 -4.99 -15.69 4.44
CA SER A 172 -6.08 -16.63 4.73
C SER A 172 -7.08 -16.09 5.76
N LYS A 173 -6.68 -15.09 6.56
CA LYS A 173 -7.50 -14.49 7.62
C LYS A 173 -8.49 -13.45 7.10
N TYR A 174 -8.26 -12.93 5.90
CA TYR A 174 -9.06 -11.86 5.30
C TYR A 174 -10.12 -12.39 4.34
N ASP A 175 -11.28 -11.73 4.30
CA ASP A 175 -12.30 -11.99 3.29
C ASP A 175 -11.90 -11.36 1.94
N HIS A 176 -11.25 -12.15 1.10
CA HIS A 176 -10.79 -11.76 -0.24
C HIS A 176 -11.91 -11.26 -1.19
N THR A 177 -13.19 -11.41 -0.83
CA THR A 177 -14.33 -10.89 -1.62
C THR A 177 -14.66 -9.43 -1.33
N LYS A 178 -14.02 -8.83 -0.31
CA LYS A 178 -14.16 -7.41 0.04
C LYS A 178 -13.09 -6.56 -0.64
N TYR A 179 -13.30 -5.26 -0.71
CA TYR A 179 -12.25 -4.32 -1.11
C TYR A 179 -11.25 -4.16 0.03
N ILE A 180 -10.07 -4.76 -0.13
CA ILE A 180 -9.02 -4.77 0.89
C ILE A 180 -7.72 -4.33 0.23
N TYR A 181 -7.10 -3.32 0.84
CA TYR A 181 -5.78 -2.81 0.48
C TYR A 181 -4.86 -2.96 1.69
N ILE A 182 -3.85 -3.80 1.61
CA ILE A 182 -2.90 -4.05 2.71
C ILE A 182 -1.53 -3.49 2.31
N GLY A 183 -0.87 -2.83 3.25
CA GLY A 183 0.48 -2.28 3.07
C GLY A 183 1.20 -2.06 4.39
N GLY A 184 2.52 -1.91 4.34
CA GLY A 184 3.34 -1.55 5.51
C GLY A 184 3.48 -0.03 5.65
N HIS A 185 3.56 0.46 6.89
CA HIS A 185 4.07 1.81 7.14
C HIS A 185 5.60 1.83 7.01
N SER A 186 6.17 3.00 6.81
CA SER A 186 7.63 3.16 6.83
C SER A 186 8.16 3.06 8.26
N GLU A 187 9.39 2.58 8.40
CA GLU A 187 10.17 2.66 9.63
C GLU A 187 10.55 4.11 9.98
N SER A 188 10.38 5.05 9.03
CA SER A 188 10.57 6.48 9.21
C SER A 188 9.27 7.16 9.67
N ILE A 189 9.29 7.72 10.88
CA ILE A 189 8.21 8.56 11.43
C ILE A 189 7.91 9.74 10.52
N ILE A 190 8.95 10.39 9.97
CA ILE A 190 8.80 11.55 9.10
C ILE A 190 8.04 11.18 7.83
N SER A 191 8.41 10.05 7.22
CA SER A 191 7.74 9.56 6.02
C SER A 191 6.27 9.28 6.31
N ASN A 192 5.96 8.58 7.41
CA ASN A 192 4.57 8.31 7.78
C ASN A 192 3.78 9.58 8.05
N GLN A 193 4.35 10.56 8.75
CA GLN A 193 3.68 11.82 9.04
C GLN A 193 3.36 12.62 7.76
N ILE A 194 4.27 12.65 6.78
CA ILE A 194 4.04 13.33 5.49
C ILE A 194 2.85 12.72 4.74
N TYR A 195 2.65 11.41 4.88
CA TYR A 195 1.58 10.67 4.21
C TYR A 195 0.41 10.30 5.14
N SER A 196 0.24 11.06 6.23
CA SER A 196 -0.88 10.91 7.19
C SER A 196 -1.07 9.51 7.77
N TYR A 197 -0.04 8.65 7.75
CA TYR A 197 -0.13 7.24 8.12
C TYR A 197 -1.16 6.43 7.31
N ASP A 198 -1.57 6.92 6.14
CA ASP A 198 -2.57 6.28 5.28
C ASP A 198 -1.95 5.62 4.03
N MET A 199 -0.63 5.76 3.85
CA MET A 199 0.09 5.20 2.71
C MET A 199 0.79 3.89 3.08
N GLY A 200 0.51 2.84 2.30
CA GLY A 200 1.36 1.67 2.24
C GLY A 200 2.60 1.95 1.39
N PHE A 201 3.76 1.50 1.85
CA PHE A 201 5.05 1.72 1.21
C PHE A 201 5.40 0.56 0.27
N GLY A 202 5.66 0.85 -1.01
CA GLY A 202 5.65 -0.10 -2.12
C GLY A 202 6.76 -1.15 -2.09
N GLY A 203 7.96 -0.76 -1.66
CA GLY A 203 9.11 -1.67 -1.55
C GLY A 203 8.89 -2.77 -0.50
N ALA A 204 8.06 -2.49 0.51
CA ALA A 204 7.61 -3.46 1.50
C ALA A 204 6.60 -4.48 0.95
N GLY A 205 5.99 -4.16 -0.18
CA GLY A 205 4.90 -4.89 -0.80
C GLY A 205 3.54 -4.27 -0.52
N LEU A 206 2.69 -4.24 -1.56
CA LEU A 206 1.31 -3.77 -1.50
C LEU A 206 0.38 -4.87 -1.98
N ILE A 207 -0.69 -5.13 -1.24
CA ILE A 207 -1.57 -6.28 -1.53
C ILE A 207 -2.99 -5.79 -1.74
N LEU A 208 -3.56 -6.14 -2.90
CA LEU A 208 -4.93 -5.81 -3.26
C LEU A 208 -5.75 -7.10 -3.34
N SER A 209 -6.93 -7.11 -2.73
CA SER A 209 -7.90 -8.17 -3.01
C SER A 209 -8.36 -8.12 -4.46
N TYR A 210 -8.79 -9.26 -5.00
CA TYR A 210 -9.26 -9.35 -6.38
C TYR A 210 -10.29 -8.28 -6.78
N PRO A 211 -11.39 -8.05 -6.04
CA PRO A 211 -12.37 -7.06 -6.43
C PRO A 211 -11.83 -5.63 -6.36
N LEU A 212 -10.86 -5.33 -5.48
CA LEU A 212 -10.21 -4.03 -5.44
C LEU A 212 -9.26 -3.85 -6.63
N ALA A 213 -8.42 -4.84 -6.93
CA ALA A 213 -7.53 -4.79 -8.09
C ALA A 213 -8.32 -4.62 -9.40
N LYS A 214 -9.48 -5.26 -9.52
CA LYS A 214 -10.41 -5.04 -10.64
C LYS A 214 -10.89 -3.59 -10.71
N MET A 215 -11.26 -3.00 -9.58
CA MET A 215 -11.71 -1.61 -9.50
C MET A 215 -10.60 -0.64 -9.91
N VAL A 216 -9.38 -0.86 -9.39
CA VAL A 216 -8.19 -0.08 -9.74
C VAL A 216 -7.91 -0.19 -11.23
N GLN A 217 -7.88 -1.41 -11.78
CA GLN A 217 -7.63 -1.66 -13.19
C GLN A 217 -8.58 -0.88 -14.12
N GLN A 218 -9.85 -0.72 -13.72
CA GLN A 218 -10.86 -0.03 -14.52
C GLN A 218 -10.77 1.50 -14.46
N ASN A 219 -10.13 2.07 -13.44
CA ASN A 219 -10.25 3.50 -13.11
C ASN A 219 -8.91 4.23 -12.89
N ILE A 220 -7.78 3.52 -12.87
CA ILE A 220 -6.47 4.11 -12.53
C ILE A 220 -6.00 5.16 -13.55
N GLU A 221 -6.32 5.02 -14.84
CA GLU A 221 -5.97 6.06 -15.82
C GLU A 221 -6.70 7.38 -15.55
N ASP A 222 -7.97 7.31 -15.15
CA ASP A 222 -8.73 8.50 -14.75
C ASP A 222 -8.19 9.10 -13.45
N CYS A 223 -7.60 8.27 -12.57
CA CYS A 223 -6.84 8.76 -11.44
C CYS A 223 -5.58 9.54 -11.88
N PHE A 224 -4.79 9.02 -12.83
CA PHE A 224 -3.64 9.75 -13.38
C PHE A 224 -4.03 11.09 -13.99
N ARG A 225 -5.20 11.17 -14.66
CA ARG A 225 -5.77 12.42 -15.18
C ARG A 225 -6.14 13.41 -14.07
N ARG A 226 -6.66 12.93 -12.93
CA ARG A 226 -7.07 13.78 -11.80
C ARG A 226 -5.90 14.26 -10.94
N TYR A 227 -4.84 13.45 -10.83
CA TYR A 227 -3.69 13.73 -9.97
C TYR A 227 -2.34 13.75 -10.71
N PRO A 228 -2.20 14.50 -11.81
CA PRO A 228 -0.99 14.49 -12.63
C PRO A 228 0.24 15.07 -11.92
N TYR A 229 0.05 15.71 -10.76
CA TYR A 229 1.09 16.37 -9.97
C TYR A 229 1.73 15.47 -8.90
N LEU A 230 1.21 14.25 -8.68
CA LEU A 230 1.80 13.31 -7.73
C LEU A 230 3.09 12.72 -8.30
N ASN A 231 4.07 12.45 -7.45
CA ASN A 231 5.43 12.07 -7.87
C ASN A 231 6.00 10.83 -7.16
N SER A 232 5.16 10.08 -6.45
CA SER A 232 5.50 8.81 -5.82
C SER A 232 4.48 7.77 -6.25
N ALA A 233 4.94 6.58 -6.65
CA ALA A 233 4.06 5.48 -7.08
C ALA A 233 3.10 5.07 -5.96
N ASP A 234 3.61 4.92 -4.75
CA ASP A 234 2.84 4.54 -3.56
C ASP A 234 1.76 5.57 -3.23
N LEU A 235 2.11 6.86 -3.32
CA LEU A 235 1.19 7.95 -3.08
C LEU A 235 0.10 8.01 -4.14
N ILE A 236 0.46 7.79 -5.41
CA ILE A 236 -0.50 7.73 -6.51
C ILE A 236 -1.49 6.58 -6.25
N LEU A 237 -1.00 5.35 -6.03
CA LEU A 237 -1.87 4.20 -5.80
C LEU A 237 -2.77 4.39 -4.58
N MET A 238 -2.22 4.86 -3.45
CA MET A 238 -3.00 5.20 -2.26
C MET A 238 -4.11 6.21 -2.58
N THR A 239 -3.78 7.30 -3.28
CA THR A 239 -4.76 8.34 -3.64
C THR A 239 -5.88 7.75 -4.50
N CYS A 240 -5.54 6.95 -5.51
CA CYS A 240 -6.51 6.31 -6.38
C CYS A 240 -7.40 5.31 -5.65
N VAL A 241 -6.85 4.54 -4.71
CA VAL A 241 -7.61 3.57 -3.91
C VAL A 241 -8.54 4.30 -2.94
N ASN A 242 -8.10 5.41 -2.36
CA ASN A 242 -8.91 6.26 -1.48
C ASN A 242 -10.12 6.87 -2.20
N ASP A 243 -10.05 7.11 -3.52
CA ASP A 243 -11.22 7.56 -4.29
C ASP A 243 -12.37 6.57 -4.30
N PHE A 244 -12.09 5.28 -4.08
CA PHE A 244 -13.10 4.24 -3.95
C PHE A 244 -13.60 4.08 -2.50
N GLY A 245 -13.15 4.95 -1.58
CA GLY A 245 -13.48 4.89 -0.16
C GLY A 245 -12.78 3.75 0.59
N VAL A 246 -11.65 3.26 0.07
CA VAL A 246 -10.86 2.17 0.67
C VAL A 246 -9.57 2.78 1.22
N SER A 247 -9.31 2.61 2.51
CA SER A 247 -8.05 3.01 3.15
C SER A 247 -7.07 1.83 3.21
N VAL A 248 -5.79 2.13 3.46
CA VAL A 248 -4.82 1.09 3.76
C VAL A 248 -5.21 0.34 5.04
N THR A 249 -4.97 -0.96 5.03
CA THR A 249 -4.98 -1.85 6.19
C THR A 249 -3.52 -2.09 6.57
N PRO A 250 -2.98 -1.38 7.58
CA PRO A 250 -1.56 -1.47 7.91
C PRO A 250 -1.21 -2.86 8.42
N HIS A 251 -0.14 -3.44 7.89
CA HIS A 251 0.37 -4.74 8.34
C HIS A 251 1.82 -4.66 8.81
N GLN A 252 2.07 -5.05 10.05
CA GLN A 252 3.38 -4.89 10.72
C GLN A 252 4.46 -5.85 10.20
N GLY A 253 4.11 -6.85 9.39
CA GLY A 253 5.06 -7.77 8.76
C GLY A 253 5.58 -7.31 7.39
N LEU A 254 5.19 -6.13 6.91
CA LEU A 254 5.65 -5.54 5.65
C LEU A 254 6.62 -4.40 6.00
N HIS A 255 7.84 -4.44 5.44
CA HIS A 255 8.96 -3.56 5.81
C HIS A 255 9.68 -2.97 4.60
N GLN A 256 10.05 -1.67 4.65
CA GLN A 256 10.73 -0.96 3.55
C GLN A 256 12.23 -0.72 3.82
N VAL A 257 12.89 -1.68 4.46
CA VAL A 257 14.28 -1.62 4.98
C VAL A 257 15.29 -0.99 4.02
#